data_AF-A0A2C6ATI1-F1
#
_entry.id   AF-A0A2C6ATI1-F1
#
_cell.length_a   1.000
_cell.length_b   1.000
_cell.length_c   1.000
_cell.angle_alpha   90.00
_cell.angle_beta   90.00
_cell.angle_gamma   90.00
#
_symmetry.space_group_name_H-M   'P 1'
#
loop_
_entity.id
_entity.type
_entity.pdbx_description
1 polymer ?
#
loop_
_entity_poly.entity_id
_entity_poly.type
_entity_poly.pdbx_seq_one_letter_code
_entity_poly.pdbx_strand_id
1 'polypeptide(L)'
;MSDWILAGLGITLFIAGFNVGQGCKFQRGFFGRKKTYKYYVSCIYKVYGVISYTGKIGNFNEEMTEKLLDEFIEELRKFLKNKFRTEDVAVTVVDFKRLKK
;
A
#
# COMPACT_ATOMS: atom_id res chain seq x y z
N MET A 1 -23.69 4.47 -6.64
CA MET A 1 -23.15 5.00 -5.36
C MET A 1 -22.47 3.91 -4.50
N SER A 2 -22.81 2.63 -4.69
CA SER A 2 -22.23 1.46 -4.01
C SER A 2 -20.79 1.12 -4.43
N ASP A 3 -20.50 1.18 -5.73
CA ASP A 3 -19.26 0.61 -6.29
C ASP A 3 -18.02 1.39 -5.86
N TRP A 4 -18.20 2.68 -5.58
CA TRP A 4 -17.15 3.58 -5.10
C TRP A 4 -16.82 3.36 -3.62
N ILE A 5 -17.84 3.06 -2.80
CA ILE A 5 -17.65 2.70 -1.39
C ILE A 5 -16.98 1.33 -1.30
N LEU A 6 -17.42 0.37 -2.13
CA LEU A 6 -16.80 -0.95 -2.22
C LEU A 6 -15.37 -0.88 -2.79
N ALA A 7 -15.14 0.06 -3.73
CA ALA A 7 -13.82 0.44 -4.22
C ALA A 7 -12.90 0.95 -3.10
N GLY A 8 -13.37 1.89 -2.28
CA GLY A 8 -12.62 2.38 -1.13
C GLY A 8 -12.34 1.30 -0.08
N LEU A 9 -13.32 0.45 0.22
CA LEU A 9 -13.20 -0.65 1.20
C LEU A 9 -12.15 -1.68 0.80
N GLY A 10 -12.20 -2.19 -0.45
CA GLY A 10 -11.23 -3.20 -0.86
C GLY A 10 -9.80 -2.64 -1.00
N ILE A 11 -9.61 -1.34 -1.30
CA ILE A 11 -8.27 -0.72 -1.29
C ILE A 11 -7.75 -0.65 0.16
N THR A 12 -8.61 -0.24 1.09
CA THR A 12 -8.28 -0.22 2.52
C THR A 12 -7.86 -1.60 3.05
N LEU A 13 -8.59 -2.65 2.62
CA LEU A 13 -8.30 -4.04 2.96
C LEU A 13 -7.00 -4.54 2.31
N PHE A 14 -6.76 -4.23 1.04
CA PHE A 14 -5.51 -4.58 0.34
C PHE A 14 -4.29 -4.03 1.09
N ILE A 15 -4.32 -2.74 1.45
CA ILE A 15 -3.22 -2.12 2.19
C ILE A 15 -3.13 -2.68 3.64
N ALA A 16 -4.23 -3.16 4.22
CA ALA A 16 -4.18 -3.86 5.52
C ALA A 16 -3.48 -5.21 5.40
N GLY A 17 -3.84 -5.97 4.36
CA GLY A 17 -3.22 -7.23 4.00
C GLY A 17 -1.75 -7.10 3.65
N PHE A 18 -1.34 -6.02 2.97
CA PHE A 18 0.07 -5.71 2.68
C PHE A 18 0.92 -5.62 3.96
N ASN A 19 0.40 -4.95 4.99
CA ASN A 19 1.06 -4.80 6.29
C ASN A 19 1.22 -6.15 7.02
N VAL A 20 0.21 -7.04 6.93
CA VAL A 20 0.26 -8.40 7.50
C VAL A 20 1.14 -9.34 6.67
N GLY A 21 1.12 -9.23 5.33
CA GLY A 21 1.90 -10.03 4.40
C GLY A 21 3.40 -9.74 4.53
N GLN A 22 3.78 -8.47 4.68
CA GLN A 22 5.12 -8.10 5.13
C GLN A 22 5.36 -8.61 6.57
N GLY A 23 4.46 -8.46 7.53
CA GLY A 23 4.66 -9.06 8.86
C GLY A 23 5.00 -10.56 8.85
N CYS A 24 4.31 -11.34 8.01
CA CYS A 24 4.37 -12.80 7.96
C CYS A 24 5.56 -13.35 7.15
N LYS A 25 5.88 -12.77 5.97
CA LYS A 25 7.13 -13.10 5.22
C LYS A 25 8.38 -12.87 6.09
N PHE A 26 8.31 -11.90 7.00
CA PHE A 26 9.44 -11.45 7.81
C PHE A 26 9.56 -12.19 9.16
N GLN A 27 8.54 -12.96 9.56
CA GLN A 27 8.53 -13.80 10.77
C GLN A 27 9.36 -15.09 10.60
N ARG A 28 9.77 -15.44 9.38
CA ARG A 28 10.61 -16.61 9.09
C ARG A 28 12.11 -16.42 9.41
N GLY A 29 12.53 -15.22 9.83
CA GLY A 29 13.94 -14.91 10.16
C GLY A 29 14.16 -14.63 11.66
N PHE A 30 14.71 -15.65 12.34
CA PHE A 30 15.51 -15.68 13.58
C PHE A 30 15.72 -14.36 14.38
N PHE A 31 15.35 -14.40 15.67
CA PHE A 31 15.91 -13.67 16.83
C PHE A 31 16.19 -12.15 16.78
N GLY A 32 15.59 -11.40 17.73
CA GLY A 32 15.96 -10.02 18.08
C GLY A 32 14.83 -9.00 17.86
N ARG A 33 14.64 -8.05 18.80
CA ARG A 33 13.64 -6.97 18.70
C ARG A 33 13.88 -6.16 17.41
N LYS A 34 13.11 -6.43 16.34
CA LYS A 34 13.19 -5.67 15.09
C LYS A 34 12.69 -4.24 15.31
N LYS A 35 13.47 -3.26 14.86
CA LYS A 35 13.05 -1.84 14.84
C LYS A 35 11.88 -1.71 13.87
N THR A 36 10.69 -1.45 14.39
CA THR A 36 9.54 -1.12 13.55
C THR A 36 9.52 0.37 13.24
N TYR A 37 9.59 0.70 11.95
CA TYR A 37 9.46 2.02 11.38
C TYR A 37 8.04 2.19 10.85
N LYS A 38 7.32 3.15 11.40
CA LYS A 38 5.94 3.44 11.00
C LYS A 38 5.98 4.53 9.95
N TYR A 39 5.38 4.30 8.79
CA TYR A 39 5.30 5.30 7.72
C TYR A 39 3.85 5.50 7.30
N TYR A 40 3.44 6.74 7.12
CA TYR A 40 2.25 7.07 6.36
C TYR A 40 2.65 7.19 4.89
N VAL A 41 2.03 6.43 4.00
CA VAL A 41 2.21 6.50 2.55
C VAL A 41 0.91 6.98 1.94
N SER A 42 0.96 8.07 1.18
CA SER A 42 -0.17 8.59 0.40
C SER A 42 0.06 8.36 -1.08
N CYS A 43 -1.02 8.04 -1.78
CA CYS A 43 -1.00 7.72 -3.19
C CYS A 43 -2.20 8.33 -3.89
N ILE A 44 -1.96 8.70 -5.14
CA ILE A 44 -3.01 8.98 -6.11
C ILE A 44 -3.02 7.84 -7.10
N TYR A 45 -4.21 7.38 -7.43
CA TYR A 45 -4.40 6.45 -8.53
C TYR A 45 -5.46 6.94 -9.49
N LYS A 46 -5.29 6.60 -10.76
CA LYS A 46 -6.23 6.90 -11.84
C LYS A 46 -6.75 5.61 -12.44
N VAL A 47 -8.08 5.49 -12.55
CA VAL A 47 -8.78 4.35 -13.14
C VAL A 47 -9.98 4.89 -13.91
N TYR A 48 -10.19 4.47 -15.17
CA TYR A 48 -11.29 4.93 -16.02
C TYR A 48 -11.42 6.47 -16.10
N GLY A 49 -10.29 7.18 -16.17
CA GLY A 49 -10.28 8.65 -16.19
C GLY A 49 -10.51 9.32 -14.83
N VAL A 50 -10.92 8.59 -13.81
CA VAL A 50 -11.16 9.09 -12.45
C VAL A 50 -9.87 9.08 -11.66
N ILE A 51 -9.56 10.21 -11.02
CA ILE A 51 -8.46 10.34 -10.06
C ILE A 51 -9.01 10.14 -8.65
N SER A 52 -8.33 9.33 -7.85
CA SER A 52 -8.68 9.06 -6.45
C SER A 52 -7.46 9.13 -5.56
N TYR A 53 -7.65 9.64 -4.35
CA TYR A 53 -6.64 9.71 -3.31
C TYR A 53 -6.82 8.56 -2.32
N THR A 54 -5.72 7.94 -1.92
CA THR A 54 -5.69 6.96 -0.83
C THR A 54 -4.45 7.21 0.01
N GLY A 55 -4.50 6.88 1.30
CA GLY A 55 -3.34 6.98 2.15
C GLY A 55 -3.48 6.06 3.34
N LYS A 56 -2.35 5.55 3.81
CA LYS A 56 -2.34 4.60 4.92
C LYS A 56 -1.02 4.58 5.66
N ILE A 57 -1.12 4.20 6.91
CA ILE A 57 0.00 3.87 7.76
C ILE A 57 0.39 2.40 7.57
N GLY A 58 1.64 2.17 7.18
CA GLY A 58 2.30 0.87 7.16
C GLY A 58 3.38 0.77 8.24
N ASN A 59 3.58 -0.43 8.77
CA ASN A 59 4.73 -0.72 9.63
C ASN A 59 5.76 -1.49 8.81
N PHE A 60 6.99 -1.00 8.83
CA PHE A 60 8.13 -1.54 8.10
C PHE A 60 9.21 -1.91 9.11
N ASN A 61 10.01 -2.95 8.85
CA ASN A 61 11.09 -3.34 9.77
C ASN A 61 12.45 -2.72 9.42
N GLU A 62 12.50 -1.97 8.33
CA GLU A 62 13.64 -1.17 7.88
C GLU A 62 13.16 0.24 7.51
N GLU A 63 14.11 1.16 7.32
CA GLU A 63 13.76 2.48 6.81
C GLU A 63 13.21 2.38 5.38
N MET A 64 12.33 3.31 5.00
CA MET A 64 11.71 3.28 3.67
C MET A 64 12.81 3.34 2.61
N THR A 65 12.84 2.35 1.73
CA THR A 65 13.73 2.29 0.57
C THR A 65 12.91 2.46 -0.70
N GLU A 66 13.55 2.89 -1.79
CA GLU A 66 12.91 2.97 -3.11
C GLU A 66 12.32 1.62 -3.52
N LYS A 67 13.05 0.53 -3.26
CA LYS A 67 12.59 -0.83 -3.56
C LYS A 67 11.29 -1.20 -2.83
N LEU A 68 11.16 -0.88 -1.54
CA LEU A 68 9.92 -1.13 -0.80
C LEU A 68 8.75 -0.29 -1.33
N LEU A 69 9.04 0.93 -1.77
CA LEU A 69 8.05 1.82 -2.37
C LEU A 69 7.57 1.28 -3.72
N ASP A 70 8.49 0.82 -4.56
CA ASP A 70 8.21 0.22 -5.87
C ASP A 70 7.40 -1.07 -5.74
N GLU A 71 7.79 -1.97 -4.82
CA GLU A 71 7.03 -3.19 -4.52
C GLU A 71 5.60 -2.85 -4.09
N PHE A 72 5.43 -1.85 -3.23
CA PHE A 72 4.11 -1.38 -2.82
C PHE A 72 3.29 -0.81 -3.98
N ILE A 73 3.89 0.02 -4.84
CA ILE A 73 3.23 0.60 -6.02
C ILE A 73 2.80 -0.50 -6.99
N GLU A 74 3.66 -1.48 -7.25
CA GLU A 74 3.35 -2.58 -8.16
C GLU A 74 2.20 -3.44 -7.65
N GLU A 75 2.22 -3.82 -6.37
CA GLU A 75 1.13 -4.63 -5.81
C GLU A 75 -0.18 -3.83 -5.78
N LEU A 76 -0.15 -2.54 -5.43
CA LEU A 76 -1.33 -1.67 -5.49
C LEU A 76 -1.86 -1.57 -6.93
N ARG A 77 -0.99 -1.41 -7.92
CA ARG A 77 -1.38 -1.39 -9.34
C ARG A 77 -2.03 -2.70 -9.76
N LYS A 78 -1.42 -3.85 -9.43
CA LYS A 78 -1.98 -5.19 -9.72
C LYS A 78 -3.35 -5.38 -9.07
N PHE A 79 -3.49 -4.96 -7.82
CA PHE A 79 -4.75 -5.01 -7.09
C PHE A 79 -5.84 -4.16 -7.76
N LEU A 80 -5.52 -2.92 -8.13
CA LEU A 80 -6.46 -2.02 -8.80
C LEU A 80 -6.88 -2.57 -10.17
N LYS A 81 -5.92 -3.09 -10.95
CA LYS A 81 -6.21 -3.72 -12.26
C LYS A 81 -7.20 -4.88 -12.13
N ASN A 82 -6.95 -5.79 -11.19
CA ASN A 82 -7.83 -6.92 -10.92
C ASN A 82 -9.20 -6.47 -10.41
N LYS A 83 -9.22 -5.53 -9.47
CA LYS A 83 -10.46 -5.03 -8.85
C LYS A 83 -11.39 -4.34 -9.83
N PHE A 84 -10.84 -3.46 -10.67
CA PHE A 84 -11.61 -2.68 -11.63
C PHE A 84 -11.70 -3.34 -13.01
N ARG A 85 -11.07 -4.51 -13.17
CA ARG A 85 -11.02 -5.29 -14.43
C ARG A 85 -10.56 -4.44 -15.61
N THR A 86 -9.48 -3.68 -15.41
CA THR A 86 -8.91 -2.79 -16.43
C THR A 86 -7.40 -2.75 -16.35
N GLU A 87 -6.74 -2.59 -17.49
CA GLU A 87 -5.31 -2.35 -17.59
C GLU A 87 -4.94 -0.86 -17.48
N ASP A 88 -5.90 0.03 -17.70
CA ASP A 88 -5.74 1.49 -17.61
C ASP A 88 -5.75 1.95 -16.15
N VAL A 89 -4.61 1.71 -15.49
CA VAL A 89 -4.37 2.06 -14.10
C VAL A 89 -3.04 2.79 -13.98
N ALA A 90 -3.08 4.04 -13.53
CA ALA A 90 -1.89 4.78 -13.10
C ALA A 90 -1.86 4.89 -11.58
N VAL A 91 -0.68 4.76 -10.99
CA VAL A 91 -0.45 4.90 -9.54
C VAL A 91 0.78 5.76 -9.33
N THR A 92 0.71 6.71 -8.41
CA THR A 92 1.83 7.57 -8.00
C THR A 92 1.77 7.77 -6.50
N VAL A 93 2.93 7.67 -5.84
CA VAL A 93 3.09 8.04 -4.45
C VAL A 93 3.19 9.57 -4.37
N VAL A 94 2.41 10.17 -3.49
CA VAL A 94 2.39 11.62 -3.28
C VAL A 94 3.36 12.00 -2.16
N ASP A 95 3.31 11.27 -1.05
CA ASP A 95 4.16 11.49 0.11
C ASP A 95 4.37 10.17 0.86
N PHE A 96 5.52 10.06 1.53
CA PHE A 96 5.75 9.04 2.52
C PHE A 96 6.41 9.69 3.75
N LYS A 97 5.68 9.70 4.85
CA LYS A 97 6.11 10.37 6.08
C LYS A 97 6.38 9.35 7.17
N ARG A 98 7.59 9.36 7.72
CA ARG A 98 7.89 8.60 8.93
C ARG A 98 7.07 9.15 10.09
N LEU A 99 6.32 8.27 10.74
CA LEU A 99 5.60 8.58 11.96
C LEU A 99 6.50 8.26 13.14
N LYS A 100 6.70 9.26 14.01
CA LYS A 100 7.34 9.01 15.30
C LYS A 100 6.45 8.05 16.09
N LYS A 101 7.08 7.07 16.74
CA LYS A 101 6.39 6.14 17.65
C LYS A 101 5.82 6.89 18.83
#